data_AF-A0A9E6UJC9-F1
#
_entry.id   AF-A0A9E6UJC9-F1
#
_cell.length_a   1.000
_cell.length_b   1.000
_cell.length_c   1.000
_cell.angle_alpha   90.00
_cell.angle_beta   90.00
_cell.angle_gamma   90.00
#
_symmetry.space_group_name_H-M   'P 1'
#
loop_
_entity.id
_entity.type
_entity.pdbx_description
1 polymer ?
#
loop_
_entity_poly.entity_id
_entity_poly.type
_entity_poly.pdbx_seq_one_letter_code
_entity_poly.pdbx_strand_id
1 'polypeptide(L)'
;MTFLQASETEALADQQEATVAALELRAARIRESAGSGLDASSIYLPGDGVEIARAELQKLLTDAVGEASGRLIETQEPGSVRDADAPDDGRVELRVTFDVTNDGLLEMLYGLETRLPLLTIERLEARRLDAEADAADEDPTLRVSLVARGHRKLPS
;
A
#
# COMPACT_ATOMS: atom_id res chain seq x y z
N MET A 1 -57.62 30.88 13.48
CA MET A 1 -56.82 29.64 13.50
C MET A 1 -55.78 29.60 12.36
N THR A 2 -55.35 30.74 11.82
CA THR A 2 -54.52 30.82 10.60
C THR A 2 -53.07 31.27 10.88
N PHE A 3 -52.85 31.99 11.99
CA PHE A 3 -51.53 32.48 12.39
C PHE A 3 -50.58 31.39 12.90
N LEU A 4 -51.11 30.32 13.53
CA LEU A 4 -50.30 29.22 14.05
C LEU A 4 -49.70 28.36 12.91
N GLN A 5 -50.44 28.24 11.81
CA GLN A 5 -50.04 27.46 10.64
C GLN A 5 -48.94 28.16 9.85
N ALA A 6 -48.97 29.50 9.77
CA ALA A 6 -47.92 30.29 9.13
C ALA A 6 -46.57 30.17 9.86
N SER A 7 -46.56 30.23 11.20
CA SER A 7 -45.33 30.11 11.99
C SER A 7 -44.68 28.72 11.93
N GLU A 8 -45.49 27.66 11.82
CA GLU A 8 -44.96 26.29 11.63
C GLU A 8 -44.33 26.11 10.24
N THR A 9 -44.84 26.82 9.23
CA THR A 9 -44.33 26.73 7.86
C THR A 9 -42.98 27.46 7.72
N GLU A 10 -42.82 28.62 8.37
CA GLU A 10 -41.54 29.35 8.42
C GLU A 10 -40.47 28.54 9.17
N ALA A 11 -40.81 27.98 10.35
CA ALA A 11 -39.86 27.17 11.12
C ALA A 11 -39.38 25.92 10.36
N LEU A 12 -40.26 25.32 9.55
CA LEU A 12 -39.91 24.19 8.69
C LEU A 12 -38.97 24.61 7.55
N ALA A 13 -39.21 25.78 6.95
CA ALA A 13 -38.37 26.32 5.88
C ALA A 13 -36.96 26.64 6.37
N ASP A 14 -36.84 27.28 7.54
CA ASP A 14 -35.55 27.61 8.16
C ASP A 14 -34.75 26.34 8.49
N GLN A 15 -35.43 25.28 8.94
CA GLN A 15 -34.79 24.00 9.23
C GLN A 15 -34.30 23.28 7.97
N GLN A 16 -35.06 23.37 6.88
CA GLN A 16 -34.67 22.84 5.58
C GLN A 16 -33.47 23.59 5.02
N GLU A 17 -33.45 24.92 5.09
CA GLU A 17 -32.34 25.75 4.62
C GLU A 17 -31.06 25.46 5.40
N ALA A 18 -31.13 25.34 6.73
CA ALA A 18 -29.99 24.97 7.55
C ALA A 18 -29.45 23.56 7.21
N THR A 19 -30.34 22.62 6.90
CA THR A 19 -29.96 21.26 6.51
C THR A 19 -29.27 21.25 5.14
N VAL A 20 -29.82 21.98 4.17
CA VAL A 20 -29.23 22.11 2.82
C VAL A 20 -27.86 22.78 2.91
N ALA A 21 -27.73 23.88 3.65
CA ALA A 21 -26.45 24.56 3.84
C ALA A 21 -25.38 23.64 4.46
N ALA A 22 -25.76 22.83 5.46
CA ALA A 22 -24.86 21.85 6.06
C ALA A 22 -24.43 20.74 5.07
N LEU A 23 -25.37 20.29 4.22
CA LEU A 23 -25.08 19.30 3.18
C LEU A 23 -24.18 19.86 2.08
N GLU A 24 -24.40 21.10 1.64
CA GLU A 24 -23.57 21.78 0.65
C GLU A 24 -22.14 22.00 1.17
N LEU A 25 -21.99 22.42 2.42
CA LEU A 25 -20.68 22.60 3.06
C LEU A 25 -19.94 21.25 3.18
N ARG A 26 -20.67 20.17 3.52
CA ARG A 26 -20.12 18.82 3.53
C ARG A 26 -19.71 18.35 2.15
N ALA A 27 -20.52 18.61 1.12
CA ALA A 27 -20.21 18.26 -0.27
C ALA A 27 -19.01 19.06 -0.83
N ALA A 28 -18.85 20.33 -0.44
CA ALA A 28 -17.69 21.14 -0.79
C ALA A 28 -16.40 20.56 -0.18
N ARG A 29 -16.42 20.19 1.12
CA ARG A 29 -15.28 19.57 1.79
C ARG A 29 -14.89 18.21 1.18
N ILE A 30 -15.88 17.40 0.81
CA ILE A 30 -15.63 16.12 0.12
C ILE A 30 -14.98 16.37 -1.25
N ARG A 31 -15.46 17.37 -2.01
CA ARG A 31 -14.85 17.75 -3.30
C ARG A 31 -13.44 18.29 -3.17
N GLU A 32 -13.16 19.09 -2.15
CA GLU A 32 -11.82 19.61 -1.87
C GLU A 32 -10.84 18.49 -1.51
N SER A 33 -11.28 17.54 -0.69
CA SER A 33 -10.51 16.31 -0.38
C SER A 33 -10.29 15.44 -1.62
N ALA A 34 -11.29 15.33 -2.50
CA ALA A 34 -11.19 14.60 -3.76
C ALA A 34 -10.32 15.32 -4.81
N GLY A 35 -10.10 16.64 -4.67
CA GLY A 35 -9.25 17.46 -5.55
C GLY A 35 -7.75 17.28 -5.29
N SER A 36 -7.38 16.72 -4.14
CA SER A 36 -6.05 16.13 -3.94
C SER A 36 -5.99 14.78 -4.62
N GLY A 37 -6.13 14.77 -5.95
CA GLY A 37 -5.94 13.56 -6.75
C GLY A 37 -4.57 12.98 -6.42
N LEU A 38 -4.54 11.71 -6.02
CA LEU A 38 -3.30 10.96 -5.89
C LEU A 38 -2.45 11.23 -7.14
N ASP A 39 -1.26 11.80 -6.96
CA ASP A 39 -0.36 12.02 -8.07
C ASP A 39 -0.12 10.66 -8.76
N ALA A 40 -0.56 10.51 -10.00
CA ALA A 40 -0.45 9.26 -10.73
C ALA A 40 1.01 8.76 -10.82
N SER A 41 2.00 9.64 -10.62
CA SER A 41 3.41 9.27 -10.52
C SER A 41 3.71 8.41 -9.28
N SER A 42 3.00 8.62 -8.17
CA SER A 42 3.18 7.89 -6.90
C SER A 42 2.83 6.41 -7.00
N ILE A 43 2.11 6.00 -8.05
CA ILE A 43 1.81 4.59 -8.35
C ILE A 43 3.09 3.83 -8.74
N TYR A 44 4.07 4.51 -9.32
CA TYR A 44 5.28 3.90 -9.87
C TYR A 44 6.46 4.05 -8.92
N LEU A 45 7.41 3.12 -9.02
CA LEU A 45 8.72 3.25 -8.39
C LEU A 45 9.40 4.53 -8.89
N PRO A 46 9.96 5.35 -7.98
CA PRO A 46 10.66 6.56 -8.38
C PRO A 46 11.99 6.23 -9.09
N GLY A 47 12.37 7.12 -10.01
CA GLY A 47 13.63 7.04 -10.75
C GLY A 47 13.47 6.75 -12.23
N ASP A 48 14.31 7.39 -13.04
CA ASP A 48 14.24 7.32 -14.51
C ASP A 48 14.94 6.08 -15.10
N GLY A 49 15.62 5.27 -14.26
CA GLY A 49 16.38 4.09 -14.67
C GLY A 49 16.05 2.85 -13.84
N VAL A 50 16.23 1.67 -14.43
CA VAL A 50 15.96 0.37 -13.79
C VAL A 50 16.74 0.19 -12.49
N GLU A 51 18.02 0.61 -12.46
CA GLU A 51 18.87 0.50 -11.28
C GLU A 51 18.43 1.41 -10.14
N ILE A 52 17.94 2.61 -10.47
CA ILE A 52 17.42 3.55 -9.46
C ILE A 52 16.11 3.01 -8.88
N ALA A 53 15.18 2.61 -9.74
CA ALA A 53 13.91 2.02 -9.31
C ALA A 53 14.13 0.74 -8.48
N ARG A 54 15.18 -0.04 -8.80
CA ARG A 54 15.58 -1.22 -8.03
C ARG A 54 16.11 -0.86 -6.65
N ALA A 55 16.99 0.14 -6.56
CA ALA A 55 17.49 0.63 -5.28
C ALA A 55 16.34 1.14 -4.39
N GLU A 56 15.37 1.83 -4.97
CA GLU A 56 14.17 2.30 -4.28
C GLU A 56 13.28 1.13 -3.81
N LEU A 57 13.08 0.10 -4.66
CA LEU A 57 12.38 -1.12 -4.26
C LEU A 57 13.11 -1.84 -3.12
N GLN A 58 14.45 -1.93 -3.19
CA GLN A 58 15.25 -2.53 -2.13
C GLN A 58 15.09 -1.79 -0.80
N LYS A 59 15.13 -0.45 -0.85
CA LYS A 59 14.92 0.40 0.32
C LYS A 59 13.53 0.17 0.91
N LEU A 60 12.48 0.23 0.09
CA LEU A 60 11.09 0.00 0.51
C LEU A 60 10.92 -1.34 1.22
N LEU A 61 11.46 -2.43 0.66
CA LEU A 61 11.35 -3.75 1.28
C LEU A 61 12.19 -3.87 2.55
N THR A 62 13.38 -3.25 2.59
CA THR A 62 14.23 -3.25 3.79
C THR A 62 13.56 -2.48 4.93
N ASP A 63 12.98 -1.33 4.63
CA ASP A 63 12.24 -0.51 5.59
C ASP A 63 11.00 -1.27 6.08
N ALA A 64 10.24 -1.92 5.19
CA ALA A 64 9.08 -2.74 5.55
C ALA A 64 9.44 -3.92 6.48
N VAL A 65 10.56 -4.61 6.20
CA VAL A 65 11.08 -5.66 7.09
C VAL A 65 11.45 -5.08 8.46
N GLY A 66 12.09 -3.91 8.50
CA GLY A 66 12.46 -3.23 9.74
C GLY A 66 11.24 -2.78 10.57
N GLU A 67 10.22 -2.22 9.93
CA GLU A 67 8.95 -1.83 10.57
C GLU A 67 8.23 -3.03 11.20
N ALA A 68 8.29 -4.19 10.55
CA ALA A 68 7.74 -5.45 11.04
C ALA A 68 8.63 -6.15 12.10
N SER A 69 9.65 -5.46 12.63
CA SER A 69 10.65 -6.02 13.56
C SER A 69 11.37 -7.28 13.02
N GLY A 70 11.42 -7.42 11.70
CA GLY A 70 12.09 -8.52 11.02
C GLY A 70 13.60 -8.32 10.88
N ARG A 71 14.30 -9.39 10.55
CA ARG A 71 15.75 -9.41 10.29
C ARG A 71 16.00 -9.78 8.84
N LEU A 72 16.44 -8.81 8.03
CA LEU A 72 16.87 -9.06 6.65
C LEU A 72 18.09 -9.99 6.62
N ILE A 73 18.03 -11.03 5.79
CA ILE A 73 19.11 -12.01 5.58
C ILE A 73 19.83 -11.74 4.27
N GLU A 74 19.07 -11.58 3.20
CA GLU A 74 19.62 -11.46 1.86
C GLU A 74 18.65 -10.72 0.93
N THR A 75 19.23 -9.99 -0.02
CA THR A 75 18.52 -9.39 -1.15
C THR A 75 19.18 -9.86 -2.44
N GLN A 76 18.39 -10.37 -3.38
CA GLN A 76 18.85 -10.89 -4.67
C GLN A 76 17.98 -10.35 -5.80
N GLU A 77 18.60 -10.12 -6.95
CA GLU A 77 17.85 -9.98 -8.18
C GLU A 77 17.40 -11.37 -8.62
N PRO A 78 16.09 -11.62 -8.79
CA PRO A 78 15.65 -12.86 -9.40
C PRO A 78 16.21 -12.87 -10.82
N GLY A 79 17.14 -13.80 -11.09
CA GLY A 79 17.79 -13.93 -12.40
C GLY A 79 16.72 -13.98 -13.48
N SER A 80 16.63 -12.91 -14.27
CA SER A 80 15.59 -12.79 -15.26
C SER A 80 15.89 -13.75 -16.41
N VAL A 81 15.00 -14.71 -16.67
CA VAL A 81 14.86 -15.30 -18.01
C VAL A 81 14.17 -14.26 -18.91
N ARG A 82 14.72 -13.05 -18.95
CA ARG A 82 14.32 -12.04 -19.93
C ARG A 82 15.14 -12.33 -21.16
N ASP A 83 14.45 -12.65 -22.24
CA ASP A 83 15.04 -12.64 -23.55
C ASP A 83 15.65 -11.26 -23.76
N ALA A 84 16.93 -11.18 -24.13
CA ALA A 84 17.65 -9.90 -24.22
C ALA A 84 17.01 -8.94 -25.24
N ASP A 85 16.20 -9.48 -26.15
CA ASP A 85 15.46 -8.78 -27.19
C ASP A 85 14.02 -8.39 -26.79
N ALA A 86 13.57 -8.71 -25.58
CA ALA A 86 12.24 -8.33 -25.11
C ALA A 86 12.15 -6.81 -24.88
N PRO A 87 11.04 -6.14 -25.29
CA PRO A 87 10.84 -4.73 -25.03
C PRO A 87 10.87 -4.42 -23.54
N ASP A 88 11.47 -3.29 -23.17
CA ASP A 88 11.45 -2.81 -21.80
C ASP A 88 10.02 -2.41 -21.39
N ASP A 89 9.43 -3.18 -20.47
CA ASP A 89 8.06 -3.01 -19.99
C ASP A 89 7.98 -2.25 -18.65
N GLY A 90 9.10 -1.69 -18.18
CA GLY A 90 9.14 -0.92 -16.94
C GLY A 90 9.17 -1.78 -15.66
N ARG A 91 9.10 -3.11 -15.72
CA ARG A 91 9.08 -3.96 -14.51
C ARG A 91 10.43 -4.02 -13.84
N VAL A 92 10.38 -4.03 -12.51
CA VAL A 92 11.52 -4.21 -11.60
C VAL A 92 11.13 -5.24 -10.57
N GLU A 93 11.96 -6.28 -10.40
CA GLU A 93 11.72 -7.37 -9.46
C GLU A 93 12.88 -7.52 -8.50
N LEU A 94 12.57 -7.89 -7.26
CA LEU A 94 13.54 -8.11 -6.21
C LEU A 94 13.10 -9.26 -5.31
N ARG A 95 14.03 -10.16 -5.00
CA ARG A 95 13.84 -11.20 -3.99
C ARG A 95 14.49 -10.76 -2.69
N VAL A 96 13.75 -10.83 -1.59
CA VAL A 96 14.25 -10.60 -0.24
C VAL A 96 14.03 -11.85 0.60
N THR A 97 15.02 -12.23 1.38
CA THR A 97 14.92 -13.27 2.40
C THR A 97 15.13 -12.64 3.76
N PHE A 98 14.22 -12.90 4.69
CA PHE A 98 14.23 -12.31 6.03
C PHE A 98 13.62 -13.25 7.06
N ASP A 99 13.91 -12.98 8.33
CA ASP A 99 13.22 -13.59 9.47
C ASP A 99 12.20 -12.63 10.03
N VAL A 100 11.04 -13.13 10.38
CA VAL A 100 10.00 -12.35 11.05
C VAL A 100 9.07 -13.28 11.81
N THR A 101 8.35 -12.78 12.80
CA THR A 101 7.26 -13.54 13.39
C THR A 101 6.07 -13.63 12.41
N ASN A 102 5.11 -14.51 12.66
CA ASN A 102 3.95 -14.64 11.80
C ASN A 102 3.11 -13.36 11.80
N ASP A 103 2.91 -12.74 12.97
CA ASP A 103 2.18 -11.48 13.07
C ASP A 103 2.91 -10.33 12.35
N GLY A 104 4.23 -10.23 12.52
CA GLY A 104 5.04 -9.27 11.79
C GLY A 104 4.98 -9.46 10.27
N LEU A 105 4.90 -10.70 9.77
CA LEU A 105 4.70 -10.96 8.33
C LEU A 105 3.36 -10.39 7.83
N LEU A 106 2.28 -10.59 8.58
CA LEU A 106 0.95 -10.09 8.21
C LEU A 106 0.92 -8.55 8.23
N GLU A 107 1.50 -7.92 9.25
CA GLU A 107 1.64 -6.46 9.33
C GLU A 107 2.44 -5.91 8.15
N MET A 108 3.56 -6.56 7.80
CA MET A 108 4.37 -6.17 6.65
C MET A 108 3.59 -6.25 5.34
N LEU A 109 2.90 -7.37 5.09
CA LEU A 109 2.11 -7.56 3.87
C LEU A 109 0.99 -6.54 3.76
N TYR A 110 0.29 -6.26 4.86
CA TYR A 110 -0.73 -5.21 4.92
C TYR A 110 -0.13 -3.82 4.66
N GLY A 111 1.05 -3.52 5.23
CA GLY A 111 1.76 -2.27 4.99
C GLY A 111 2.17 -2.10 3.53
N LEU A 112 2.63 -3.17 2.88
CA LEU A 112 2.99 -3.16 1.45
C LEU A 112 1.75 -3.04 0.54
N GLU A 113 0.62 -3.63 0.92
CA GLU A 113 -0.64 -3.55 0.14
C GLU A 113 -1.29 -2.16 0.21
N THR A 114 -1.20 -1.50 1.38
CA THR A 114 -1.92 -0.24 1.64
C THR A 114 -1.13 1.02 1.29
N ARG A 115 0.15 0.89 0.93
CA ARG A 115 1.04 2.01 0.63
C ARG A 115 1.35 2.10 -0.85
N LEU A 116 1.84 3.26 -1.24
CA LEU A 116 2.42 3.51 -2.56
C LEU A 116 3.94 3.51 -2.46
N PRO A 117 4.67 3.12 -3.51
CA PRO A 117 4.20 2.74 -4.85
C PRO A 117 3.51 1.36 -4.91
N LEU A 118 2.78 1.09 -5.99
CA LEU A 118 2.09 -0.20 -6.15
C LEU A 118 3.11 -1.33 -6.33
N LEU A 119 3.05 -2.31 -5.44
CA LEU A 119 3.87 -3.51 -5.47
C LEU A 119 2.98 -4.75 -5.64
N THR A 120 3.49 -5.75 -6.34
CA THR A 120 2.88 -7.07 -6.46
C THR A 120 3.81 -8.09 -5.84
N ILE A 121 3.28 -8.97 -4.99
CA ILE A 121 4.04 -10.12 -4.49
C ILE A 121 3.86 -11.28 -5.47
N GLU A 122 4.91 -11.60 -6.22
CA GLU A 122 4.89 -12.66 -7.23
C GLU A 122 5.05 -14.06 -6.62
N ARG A 123 5.85 -14.14 -5.55
CA ARG A 123 6.12 -15.39 -4.85
C ARG A 123 6.40 -15.11 -3.38
N LEU A 124 5.83 -15.91 -2.50
CA LEU A 124 6.12 -15.90 -1.07
C LEU A 124 6.27 -17.35 -0.63
N GLU A 125 7.39 -17.63 0.02
CA GLU A 125 7.68 -18.90 0.68
C GLU A 125 8.01 -18.61 2.13
N ALA A 126 7.34 -19.30 3.06
CA ALA A 126 7.60 -19.19 4.47
C ALA A 126 7.86 -20.57 5.05
N ARG A 127 8.90 -20.69 5.88
CA ARG A 127 9.18 -21.90 6.67
C ARG A 127 9.43 -21.50 8.11
N ARG A 128 8.94 -22.30 9.07
CA ARG A 128 9.29 -22.10 10.48
C ARG A 128 10.79 -22.35 10.68
N LEU A 129 11.45 -21.49 11.44
CA LEU A 129 12.83 -21.72 11.87
C LEU A 129 12.89 -22.66 13.08
N ASP A 130 11.90 -22.56 13.97
CA ASP A 130 11.83 -23.33 15.19
C ASP A 130 10.96 -24.58 14.98
N ALA A 131 11.46 -25.54 14.23
CA ALA A 131 10.75 -26.81 13.96
C ALA A 131 10.64 -27.72 15.21
N GLU A 132 11.43 -27.44 16.25
CA GLU A 132 11.48 -28.20 17.52
C GLU A 132 10.78 -27.49 18.68
N ALA A 133 10.36 -26.22 18.50
CA ALA A 133 9.52 -25.54 19.47
C ALA A 133 8.11 -26.16 19.46
N ASP A 134 7.51 -26.27 20.65
CA ASP A 134 6.21 -26.91 20.84
C ASP A 134 5.19 -26.35 19.84
N ALA A 135 4.32 -27.20 19.30
CA ALA A 135 3.33 -26.81 18.28
C ALA A 135 2.33 -25.72 18.76
N ALA A 136 2.43 -25.34 20.03
CA ALA A 136 1.65 -24.34 20.73
C ALA A 136 2.26 -22.92 20.72
N ASP A 137 3.39 -22.68 20.05
CA ASP A 137 3.88 -21.31 19.90
C ASP A 137 2.88 -20.47 19.09
N GLU A 138 2.30 -19.46 19.75
CA GLU A 138 1.21 -18.65 19.21
C GLU A 138 1.69 -17.74 18.07
N ASP A 139 2.99 -17.37 18.05
CA ASP A 139 3.59 -16.51 17.02
C ASP A 139 5.01 -16.98 16.63
N PRO A 140 5.14 -18.03 15.80
CA PRO A 140 6.43 -18.64 15.50
C PRO A 140 7.30 -17.76 14.61
N THR A 141 8.63 -17.86 14.77
CA THR A 141 9.57 -17.20 13.85
C THR A 141 9.63 -17.95 12.51
N LEU A 142 9.41 -17.21 11.43
CA LEU A 142 9.43 -17.67 10.05
C LEU A 142 10.67 -17.16 9.34
N ARG A 143 11.33 -18.03 8.56
CA ARG A 143 12.17 -17.59 7.45
C ARG A 143 11.33 -17.47 6.20
N VAL A 144 11.26 -16.26 5.67
CA VAL A 144 10.45 -15.90 4.51
C VAL A 144 11.37 -15.55 3.34
N SER A 145 11.06 -16.07 2.16
CA SER A 145 11.60 -15.64 0.87
C SER A 145 10.46 -15.05 0.04
N LEU A 146 10.53 -13.76 -0.25
CA LEU A 146 9.49 -13.00 -0.94
C LEU A 146 10.07 -12.37 -2.21
N VAL A 147 9.36 -12.51 -3.33
CA VAL A 147 9.64 -11.82 -4.59
C VAL A 147 8.59 -10.74 -4.78
N ALA A 148 9.01 -9.49 -4.73
CA ALA A 148 8.18 -8.34 -5.03
C ALA A 148 8.50 -7.79 -6.41
N ARG A 149 7.45 -7.33 -7.10
CA ARG A 149 7.52 -6.62 -8.37
C ARG A 149 6.92 -5.23 -8.22
N GLY A 150 7.62 -4.23 -8.74
CA GLY A 150 7.07 -2.91 -9.00
C GLY A 150 7.24 -2.53 -10.47
N HIS A 151 6.70 -1.37 -10.82
CA HIS A 151 6.87 -0.78 -12.15
C HIS A 151 7.45 0.62 -12.02
N ARG A 152 8.42 0.96 -12.87
CA ARG A 152 8.83 2.35 -13.09
C ARG A 152 8.02 2.95 -14.23
N LYS A 153 7.91 4.27 -14.23
CA LYS A 153 7.29 4.99 -15.33
C LYS A 153 8.23 4.99 -16.53
N LEU A 154 7.75 4.51 -17.69
CA LEU A 154 8.49 4.62 -18.94
C LEU A 154 8.36 6.05 -19.50
N PRO A 155 9.41 6.63 -20.09
CA PRO A 155 9.30 7.90 -20.80
C PRO A 155 8.29 7.75 -21.96
N SER A 156 7.38 8.72 -22.06
CA SER A 156 6.36 8.78 -23.12
C SER A 156 6.93 9.23 -24.45
#